data_AF-A0A1U7IEU8-F1
#
_entry.id   AF-A0A1U7IEU8-F1
#
_cell.length_a   1.000
_cell.length_b   1.000
_cell.length_c   1.000
_cell.angle_alpha   90.00
_cell.angle_beta   90.00
_cell.angle_gamma   90.00
#
_symmetry.space_group_name_H-M   'P 1'
#
loop_
_entity.id
_entity.type
_entity.pdbx_description
1 polymer ?
#
loop_
_entity_poly.entity_id
_entity_poly.type
_entity_poly.pdbx_seq_one_letter_code
_entity_poly.pdbx_strand_id
1 'polypeptide(L)'
;MSEKVNPNPNQAPTHDAQLAAENMVTGNEQVPAVDTEADYEASKAFSVSKIDRTGEGSQAATAATAPKLEVPKPQESAPKADTTGNPDDYLNMARDVNPAAGSGENVDDEIVQKALKKGEAGK
;
A
#
# COMPACT_ATOMS: atom_id res chain seq x y z
N MET A 1 -27.63 -37.34 1.35
CA MET A 1 -27.68 -38.72 0.80
C MET A 1 -27.15 -39.60 1.92
N SER A 2 -27.97 -40.43 2.56
CA SER A 2 -27.49 -41.24 3.68
C SER A 2 -26.74 -42.47 3.16
N GLU A 3 -25.46 -42.58 3.50
CA GLU A 3 -24.62 -43.68 3.08
C GLU A 3 -24.69 -44.78 4.14
N LYS A 4 -25.11 -45.98 3.73
CA LYS A 4 -25.09 -47.15 4.62
C LYS A 4 -23.69 -47.71 4.63
N VAL A 5 -23.04 -47.70 5.80
CA VAL A 5 -21.76 -48.38 6.01
C VAL A 5 -21.99 -49.88 5.78
N ASN A 6 -21.14 -50.52 4.98
CA ASN A 6 -21.18 -51.97 4.77
C ASN A 6 -19.98 -52.60 5.49
N PRO A 7 -20.13 -53.08 6.74
CA PRO A 7 -19.02 -53.63 7.51
C PRO A 7 -18.46 -54.88 6.83
N ASN A 8 -17.14 -54.92 6.65
CA ASN A 8 -16.44 -56.07 6.07
C ASN A 8 -15.37 -56.56 7.05
N PRO A 9 -15.55 -57.74 7.67
CA PRO A 9 -14.56 -58.32 8.58
C PRO A 9 -13.18 -58.48 7.93
N ASN A 10 -13.09 -58.80 6.64
CA ASN A 10 -11.81 -58.98 5.96
C ASN A 10 -11.05 -57.68 5.71
N GLN A 11 -11.70 -56.52 5.89
CA GLN A 11 -11.09 -55.19 5.73
C GLN A 11 -10.77 -54.53 7.08
N ALA A 12 -11.10 -55.20 8.19
CA ALA A 12 -10.83 -54.68 9.51
C ALA A 12 -9.35 -54.91 9.90
N PRO A 13 -8.62 -53.87 10.35
CA PRO A 13 -7.18 -53.94 10.59
C PRO A 13 -6.80 -54.71 11.87
N THR A 14 -7.76 -54.94 12.77
CA THR A 14 -7.55 -55.56 14.08
C THR A 14 -8.61 -56.62 14.35
N HIS A 15 -8.27 -57.65 15.11
CA HIS A 15 -9.19 -58.74 15.47
C HIS A 15 -10.49 -58.24 16.15
N ASP A 16 -10.41 -57.25 17.04
CA ASP A 16 -11.60 -56.69 17.70
C ASP A 16 -12.54 -56.02 16.68
N ALA A 17 -11.98 -55.34 15.68
CA ALA A 17 -12.75 -54.74 14.59
C ALA A 17 -13.34 -55.80 13.64
N GLN A 18 -12.71 -56.98 13.51
CA GLN A 18 -13.28 -58.11 12.77
C GLN A 18 -14.52 -58.65 13.49
N LEU A 19 -14.43 -58.90 14.79
CA LEU A 19 -15.56 -59.34 15.62
C LEU A 19 -16.71 -58.33 15.60
N ALA A 20 -16.41 -57.03 15.71
CA ALA A 20 -17.41 -55.99 15.60
C ALA A 20 -18.09 -55.98 14.21
N ALA A 21 -17.32 -56.09 13.13
CA ALA A 21 -17.88 -56.17 11.78
C ALA A 21 -18.76 -57.42 11.58
N GLU A 22 -18.37 -58.58 12.13
CA GLU A 22 -19.18 -59.80 12.11
C GLU A 22 -20.49 -59.64 12.89
N ASN A 23 -20.44 -59.02 14.06
CA ASN A 23 -21.64 -58.72 14.87
C ASN A 23 -22.59 -57.76 14.15
N MET A 24 -22.05 -56.77 13.42
CA MET A 24 -22.85 -55.85 12.62
C MET A 24 -23.47 -56.52 11.39
N VAL A 25 -22.74 -57.42 10.72
CA VAL A 25 -23.27 -58.19 9.57
C VAL A 25 -24.34 -59.21 10.00
N THR A 26 -24.16 -59.84 11.17
CA THR A 26 -25.13 -60.79 11.73
C THR A 26 -26.35 -60.11 12.36
N GLY A 27 -26.34 -58.77 12.46
CA GLY A 27 -27.45 -57.99 13.02
C GLY A 27 -27.51 -57.98 14.55
N ASN A 28 -26.48 -58.49 15.22
CA ASN A 28 -26.34 -58.41 16.68
C ASN A 28 -25.96 -56.99 17.14
N GLU A 29 -25.30 -56.22 16.28
CA GLU A 29 -24.87 -54.85 16.53
C GLU A 29 -25.40 -53.90 15.46
N GLN A 30 -25.76 -52.67 15.85
CA GLN A 30 -26.33 -51.70 14.90
C GLN A 30 -25.24 -51.15 13.98
N VAL A 31 -25.52 -51.21 12.68
CA VAL A 31 -24.71 -50.55 11.65
C VAL A 31 -24.93 -49.03 11.75
N PRO A 32 -23.88 -48.22 11.92
CA PRO A 32 -24.02 -46.76 11.91
C PRO A 32 -24.58 -46.27 10.57
N ALA A 33 -25.65 -45.46 10.62
CA ALA A 33 -26.14 -44.73 9.46
C ALA A 33 -25.44 -43.38 9.43
N VAL A 34 -24.58 -43.16 8.43
CA VAL A 34 -23.85 -41.90 8.25
C VAL A 34 -24.59 -41.05 7.23
N ASP A 35 -24.99 -39.85 7.61
CA ASP A 35 -25.56 -38.88 6.66
C ASP A 35 -24.53 -37.81 6.38
N THR A 36 -23.75 -38.03 5.33
CA THR A 36 -22.68 -37.14 4.93
C THR A 36 -23.16 -35.72 4.62
N GLU A 37 -24.40 -35.57 4.13
CA GLU A 37 -24.97 -34.27 3.80
C GLU A 37 -25.40 -33.54 5.08
N ALA A 38 -26.10 -34.22 5.97
CA ALA A 38 -26.52 -33.64 7.24
C ALA A 38 -25.32 -33.28 8.13
N ASP A 39 -24.30 -34.15 8.16
CA ASP A 39 -23.05 -33.91 8.90
C ASP A 39 -22.25 -32.77 8.29
N TYR A 40 -22.22 -32.65 6.94
CA TYR A 40 -21.61 -31.52 6.26
C TYR A 40 -22.31 -30.20 6.60
N GLU A 41 -23.64 -30.15 6.56
CA GLU A 41 -24.41 -28.95 6.95
C GLU A 41 -24.23 -28.61 8.43
N ALA A 42 -24.24 -29.63 9.32
CA ALA A 42 -23.97 -29.42 10.74
C ALA A 42 -22.56 -28.87 10.97
N SER A 43 -21.56 -29.33 10.21
CA SER A 43 -20.18 -28.82 10.31
C SER A 43 -20.09 -27.32 10.00
N LYS A 44 -20.89 -26.81 9.05
CA LYS A 44 -20.97 -25.37 8.75
C LYS A 44 -21.45 -24.55 9.94
N ALA A 45 -22.27 -25.13 10.81
CA ALA A 45 -22.70 -24.48 12.05
C ALA A 45 -21.51 -24.19 12.98
N PHE A 46 -20.48 -25.05 12.96
CA PHE A 46 -19.29 -24.96 13.81
C PHE A 46 -18.05 -24.40 13.11
N SER A 47 -18.07 -24.31 11.76
CA SER A 47 -16.92 -23.84 10.96
C SER A 47 -16.63 -22.35 11.08
N VAL A 48 -17.58 -21.55 11.58
CA VAL A 48 -17.34 -20.15 11.94
C VAL A 48 -17.58 -19.98 13.43
N SER A 49 -16.65 -19.32 14.13
CA SER A 49 -16.88 -18.97 15.52
C SER A 49 -18.10 -18.05 15.62
N LYS A 50 -18.85 -18.08 16.73
CA LYS A 50 -19.99 -17.16 16.94
C LYS A 50 -19.58 -15.67 16.79
N ILE A 51 -18.30 -15.38 17.00
CA ILE A 51 -17.67 -14.07 16.89
C ILE A 51 -17.43 -13.66 15.43
N ASP A 52 -17.26 -14.60 14.51
CA ASP A 52 -17.12 -14.28 13.07
C ASP A 52 -18.48 -14.03 12.39
N ARG A 53 -19.58 -14.54 12.97
CA ARG A 53 -20.95 -14.31 12.48
C ARG A 53 -21.53 -12.96 12.87
N THR A 54 -21.05 -12.41 13.97
CA THR A 54 -21.40 -11.07 14.45
C THR A 54 -20.25 -10.18 14.03
N GLY A 55 -20.45 -9.08 13.30
CA GLY A 55 -19.34 -8.26 12.77
C GLY A 55 -18.31 -7.74 13.80
N GLU A 56 -18.52 -8.05 15.09
CA GLU A 56 -17.63 -7.88 16.23
C GLU A 56 -16.23 -8.47 16.00
N GLY A 57 -16.10 -9.67 15.40
CA GLY A 57 -14.79 -10.25 15.09
C GLY A 57 -13.99 -9.43 14.09
N SER A 58 -14.66 -8.92 13.05
CA SER A 58 -14.06 -8.00 12.08
C SER A 58 -13.68 -6.67 12.71
N GLN A 59 -14.53 -6.11 13.57
CA GLN A 59 -14.24 -4.86 14.29
C GLN A 59 -13.05 -5.00 15.25
N ALA A 60 -12.95 -6.13 15.96
CA ALA A 60 -11.82 -6.41 16.84
C ALA A 60 -10.50 -6.56 16.06
N ALA A 61 -10.53 -7.25 14.92
CA ALA A 61 -9.37 -7.37 14.03
C ALA A 61 -8.94 -6.01 13.47
N THR A 62 -9.90 -5.18 13.01
CA THR A 62 -9.61 -3.82 12.54
C THR A 62 -9.05 -2.94 13.66
N ALA A 63 -9.61 -2.99 14.87
CA ALA A 63 -9.10 -2.24 16.02
C ALA A 63 -7.69 -2.67 16.45
N ALA A 64 -7.38 -3.97 16.37
CA ALA A 64 -6.06 -4.50 16.71
C ALA A 64 -4.99 -4.15 15.66
N THR A 65 -5.38 -4.06 14.38
CA THR A 65 -4.48 -3.79 13.25
C THR A 65 -4.41 -2.31 12.87
N ALA A 66 -5.28 -1.47 13.40
CA ALA A 66 -5.28 -0.05 13.13
C ALA A 66 -3.95 0.59 13.59
N PRO A 67 -3.32 1.43 12.75
CA PRO A 67 -2.11 2.14 13.12
C PRO A 67 -2.38 3.10 14.28
N LYS A 68 -1.65 2.93 15.40
CA LYS A 68 -1.80 3.72 16.64
C LYS A 68 -1.16 5.11 16.58
N LEU A 69 -0.54 5.44 15.46
CA LEU A 69 0.24 6.66 15.28
C LEU A 69 -0.58 7.65 14.45
N GLU A 70 -0.79 8.85 14.98
CA GLU A 70 -1.37 9.94 14.22
C GLU A 70 -0.44 10.30 13.06
N VAL A 71 -0.95 10.23 11.84
CA VAL A 71 -0.21 10.67 10.65
C VAL A 71 -0.33 12.19 10.57
N PRO A 72 0.77 12.95 10.73
CA PRO A 72 0.71 14.40 10.59
C PRO A 72 0.34 14.75 9.15
N LYS A 73 -0.70 15.57 8.99
CA LYS A 73 -1.07 16.11 7.68
C LYS A 73 0.04 17.06 7.20
N PRO A 74 0.53 16.94 5.96
CA PRO A 74 1.46 17.89 5.39
C PRO A 74 0.86 19.29 5.42
N GLN A 75 1.58 20.26 5.99
CA GLN A 75 1.22 21.67 5.88
C GLN A 75 1.62 22.17 4.49
N GLU A 76 0.64 22.54 3.68
CA GLU A 76 0.88 23.26 2.44
C GLU A 76 1.45 24.64 2.79
N SER A 77 2.70 24.89 2.40
CA SER A 77 3.28 26.22 2.43
C SER A 77 3.36 26.75 1.00
N ALA A 78 2.84 27.95 0.78
CA ALA A 78 3.01 28.63 -0.50
C ALA A 78 4.49 29.00 -0.67
N PRO A 79 5.16 28.59 -1.76
CA PRO A 79 6.53 29.02 -2.01
C PRO A 79 6.54 30.53 -2.24
N LYS A 80 7.29 31.27 -1.41
CA LYS A 80 7.67 32.65 -1.74
C LYS A 80 8.77 32.57 -2.79
N ALA A 81 8.50 33.10 -3.98
CA ALA A 81 9.55 33.30 -4.96
C ALA A 81 10.46 34.42 -4.43
N ASP A 82 11.74 34.12 -4.24
CA ASP A 82 12.75 35.15 -4.01
C ASP A 82 12.84 36.01 -5.26
N THR A 83 13.01 37.33 -5.08
CA THR A 83 13.20 38.26 -6.19
C THR A 83 14.56 37.99 -6.83
N THR A 84 14.62 37.07 -7.80
CA THR A 84 15.82 36.84 -8.60
C THR A 84 15.97 37.99 -9.58
N GLY A 85 16.85 38.94 -9.26
CA GLY A 85 17.14 40.07 -10.11
C GLY A 85 17.73 41.23 -9.35
N ASN A 86 18.81 40.99 -8.58
CA ASN A 86 19.63 42.10 -8.12
C ASN A 86 20.56 42.53 -9.26
N PRO A 87 20.45 43.77 -9.79
CA PRO A 87 21.36 44.26 -10.83
C PRO A 87 22.84 44.16 -10.43
N ASP A 88 23.14 44.23 -9.13
CA ASP A 88 24.51 44.10 -8.61
C ASP A 88 25.12 42.71 -8.87
N ASP A 89 24.30 41.66 -8.99
CA ASP A 89 24.77 40.31 -9.30
C ASP A 89 25.43 40.25 -10.69
N TYR A 90 24.87 41.00 -11.65
CA TYR A 90 25.46 41.13 -12.98
C TYR A 90 26.78 41.91 -12.96
N LEU A 91 26.88 42.96 -12.14
CA LEU A 91 28.10 43.75 -11.98
C LEU A 91 29.23 42.91 -11.36
N ASN A 92 28.91 42.09 -10.37
CA ASN A 92 29.88 41.19 -9.73
C ASN A 92 30.36 40.11 -10.71
N MET A 93 29.45 39.48 -11.45
CA MET A 93 29.80 38.48 -12.44
C MET A 93 30.66 39.06 -13.58
N ALA A 94 30.37 40.29 -14.02
CA ALA A 94 31.19 40.98 -15.02
C ALA A 94 32.62 41.25 -14.53
N ARG A 95 32.78 41.59 -13.24
CA ARG A 95 34.10 41.76 -12.60
C ARG A 95 34.86 40.44 -12.49
N ASP A 96 34.18 39.35 -12.17
CA ASP A 96 34.79 38.03 -12.05
C ASP A 96 35.30 37.49 -13.40
N VAL A 97 34.55 37.75 -14.48
CA VAL A 97 34.93 37.33 -15.84
C VAL A 97 36.09 38.18 -16.39
N ASN A 98 36.20 39.46 -15.99
CA ASN A 98 37.29 40.33 -16.43
C ASN A 98 37.85 41.20 -15.29
N PRO A 99 38.70 40.65 -14.41
CA PRO A 99 39.26 41.37 -13.26
C PRO A 99 40.25 42.49 -13.65
N ALA A 100 40.71 42.50 -14.90
CA ALA A 100 41.63 43.52 -15.43
C ALA A 100 40.90 44.74 -16.02
N ALA A 101 39.59 44.68 -16.22
CA ALA A 101 38.77 45.86 -16.49
C ALA A 101 38.48 46.59 -15.16
N GLY A 102 39.54 47.17 -14.57
CA GLY A 102 39.39 48.15 -13.51
C GLY A 102 38.43 49.24 -14.01
N SER A 103 37.36 49.50 -13.24
CA SER A 103 36.33 50.51 -13.51
C SER A 103 36.13 50.74 -15.00
N GLY A 104 35.42 49.82 -15.68
CA GLY A 104 35.04 50.02 -17.08
C GLY A 104 34.64 51.47 -17.28
N GLU A 105 35.35 52.16 -18.18
CA GLU A 105 35.20 53.59 -18.40
C GLU A 105 33.70 53.90 -18.42
N ASN A 106 33.25 54.70 -17.44
CA ASN A 106 31.85 55.09 -17.40
C ASN A 106 31.58 55.75 -18.74
N VAL A 107 30.68 55.16 -19.52
CA VAL A 107 30.17 55.81 -20.72
C VAL A 107 29.38 57.00 -20.21
N ASP A 108 30.02 58.16 -20.21
CA ASP A 108 29.41 59.41 -19.83
C ASP A 108 28.45 59.86 -20.92
N ASP A 109 27.46 60.66 -20.53
CA ASP A 109 26.47 61.21 -21.45
C ASP A 109 27.15 62.00 -22.60
N GLU A 110 28.37 62.50 -22.38
CA GLU A 110 29.18 63.15 -23.40
C GLU A 110 29.63 62.18 -24.51
N ILE A 111 30.11 60.97 -24.19
CA ILE A 111 30.44 59.95 -25.19
C ILE A 111 29.18 59.55 -25.97
N VAL A 112 28.03 59.39 -25.30
CA VAL A 112 26.75 59.04 -25.94
C VAL A 112 26.30 60.15 -26.89
N GLN A 113 26.32 61.41 -26.45
CA GLN A 113 25.96 62.55 -27.30
C GLN A 113 26.92 62.74 -28.49
N LYS A 114 28.21 62.49 -28.29
CA LYS A 114 29.22 62.57 -29.35
C LYS A 114 29.06 61.47 -30.39
N ALA A 115 28.66 60.27 -29.96
CA ALA A 115 28.34 59.16 -30.86
C ALA A 115 27.07 59.46 -31.68
N LEU A 116 26.02 59.98 -31.05
CA LEU A 116 24.79 60.42 -31.73
C LEU A 116 25.08 61.49 -32.79
N LYS A 117 25.85 62.53 -32.44
CA LYS A 117 26.23 63.59 -33.40
C LYS A 117 27.11 63.10 -34.56
N LYS A 118 27.92 62.05 -34.36
CA LYS A 118 28.72 61.44 -35.44
C LYS A 118 27.92 60.46 -36.30
N GLY A 119 26.84 59.89 -35.75
CA GLY A 119 25.95 58.94 -36.43
C GLY A 119 24.84 59.61 -37.25
N GLU A 120 24.54 60.88 -36.99
CA GLU A 120 23.74 61.69 -37.92
C GLU A 120 24.57 61.96 -39.17
N ALA A 121 24.23 61.26 -40.25
CA ALA A 121 24.81 61.45 -41.58
C ALA A 121 24.76 62.94 -41.95
N GLY A 122 25.90 63.46 -42.41
CA GLY A 122 25.96 64.78 -43.02
C GLY A 122 24.86 64.94 -44.07
N LYS A 123 24.12 66.04 -43.99
CA LYS A 123 23.36 66.53 -45.14
C LYS A 123 24.30 66.82 -46.30
#